data_AF-A0A4Z2GDG6-F1
#
_entry.id   AF-A0A4Z2GDG6-F1
#
_cell.length_a   1.000
_cell.length_b   1.000
_cell.length_c   1.000
_cell.angle_alpha   90.00
_cell.angle_beta   90.00
_cell.angle_gamma   90.00
#
_symmetry.space_group_name_H-M   'P 1'
#
loop_
_entity.id
_entity.type
_entity.pdbx_description
1 polymer ?
#
loop_
_entity_poly.entity_id
_entity_poly.type
_entity_poly.pdbx_seq_one_letter_code
_entity_poly.pdbx_strand_id
1 'polypeptide(L)'
;MDRQRTTYGNVFYFTMDRLRTKYGSELVGGASVTPDGDVFLHLAKVYSLSHASMHRGNVCSDSGPFPDGVTNGYRWYPLAGGMQDYNYLKAQCLELTLELSCCKFPPAGELPALWTDNRKSLLAFIQQVHLGVKGRVLNGSGAPVQDAVVEVKGRKNMSPFKTNQHGEYYRLLLPGNYTFTVTYPDHEVLTETLDVPHGPDQYSAMKHDFLLRQTPATTSLTSANLDSANATSAGSQDVNLEVGGASARPTWTGLSVALGLVAALGPLIG
;
A
#
# COMPACT_ATOMS: atom_id res chain seq x y z
N MET A 1 30.85 24.91 -7.69
CA MET A 1 29.57 24.21 -7.43
C MET A 1 28.81 25.01 -6.41
N ASP A 2 27.69 25.60 -6.82
CA ASP A 2 26.84 26.40 -5.96
C ASP A 2 26.18 25.48 -4.92
N ARG A 3 26.59 25.59 -3.65
CA ARG A 3 26.04 24.78 -2.55
C ARG A 3 24.71 25.39 -2.16
N GLN A 4 23.65 25.02 -2.87
CA GLN A 4 22.29 25.44 -2.51
C GLN A 4 21.98 24.99 -1.08
N ARG A 5 21.79 25.95 -0.18
CA ARG A 5 21.25 25.74 1.15
C ARG A 5 19.75 25.43 0.96
N THR A 6 19.30 24.27 1.42
CA THR A 6 17.87 24.01 1.64
C THR A 6 17.41 24.67 2.92
N THR A 7 16.11 24.87 2.97
CA THR A 7 15.50 25.63 4.05
C THR A 7 14.95 24.72 5.14
N TYR A 8 15.19 23.40 5.13
CA TYR A 8 14.32 22.44 5.82
C TYR A 8 15.06 21.35 6.60
N GLY A 9 14.45 20.94 7.72
CA GLY A 9 15.02 20.02 8.71
C GLY A 9 13.87 19.39 9.51
N ASN A 10 13.01 18.66 8.81
CA ASN A 10 11.74 18.16 9.33
C ASN A 10 11.25 16.94 8.51
N VAL A 11 10.24 16.23 9.04
CA VAL A 11 9.55 15.15 8.33
C VAL A 11 8.30 15.68 7.67
N PHE A 12 8.10 15.36 6.39
CA PHE A 12 6.82 15.54 5.72
C PHE A 12 6.02 14.26 5.79
N TYR A 13 4.76 14.42 6.14
CA TYR A 13 3.77 13.40 5.92
C TYR A 13 2.73 13.93 4.93
N PHE A 14 2.68 13.30 3.76
CA PHE A 14 1.62 13.42 2.74
C PHE A 14 1.47 14.79 2.03
N THR A 15 1.39 14.82 0.70
CA THR A 15 1.46 16.06 -0.11
C THR A 15 0.34 16.20 -1.16
N MET A 16 -0.90 15.75 -0.95
CA MET A 16 -1.85 15.77 -2.09
C MET A 16 -2.68 17.04 -2.30
N ASP A 17 -2.50 17.67 -3.47
CA ASP A 17 -3.51 18.53 -4.14
C ASP A 17 -4.55 17.71 -4.94
N ARG A 18 -4.23 16.47 -5.34
CA ARG A 18 -5.08 15.69 -6.29
C ARG A 18 -6.23 14.90 -5.70
N LEU A 19 -6.27 14.63 -4.38
CA LEU A 19 -7.47 14.08 -3.73
C LEU A 19 -8.64 15.07 -3.75
N ARG A 20 -8.34 16.37 -3.89
CA ARG A 20 -9.30 17.48 -3.98
C ARG A 20 -10.25 17.33 -5.17
N THR A 21 -9.74 16.94 -6.34
CA THR A 21 -10.51 17.00 -7.60
C THR A 21 -11.32 15.75 -7.90
N LYS A 22 -11.00 14.59 -7.29
CA LYS A 22 -11.68 13.32 -7.60
C LYS A 22 -12.58 12.79 -6.49
N TYR A 23 -12.30 13.10 -5.23
CA TYR A 23 -13.06 12.56 -4.09
C TYR A 23 -13.39 13.57 -2.98
N GLY A 24 -13.10 14.86 -3.18
CA GLY A 24 -13.45 15.89 -2.20
C GLY A 24 -12.76 15.71 -0.85
N SER A 25 -11.45 15.40 -0.83
CA SER A 25 -10.69 15.47 0.43
C SER A 25 -10.84 16.87 1.03
N GLU A 26 -11.55 16.96 2.15
CA GLU A 26 -11.84 18.21 2.83
C GLU A 26 -10.53 18.77 3.42
N LEU A 27 -10.25 20.04 3.16
CA LEU A 27 -9.13 20.71 3.81
C LEU A 27 -9.51 20.92 5.27
N VAL A 28 -8.93 20.12 6.16
CA VAL A 28 -9.12 20.32 7.60
C VAL A 28 -8.08 21.32 8.08
N GLY A 29 -8.50 22.57 8.28
CA GLY A 29 -7.61 23.66 8.70
C GLY A 29 -6.42 23.85 7.76
N GLY A 30 -6.66 23.82 6.44
CA GLY A 30 -5.64 24.01 5.40
C GLY A 30 -4.70 22.82 5.14
N ALA A 31 -4.93 21.67 5.79
CA ALA A 31 -4.19 20.43 5.54
C ALA A 31 -4.99 19.46 4.66
N SER A 32 -4.29 18.73 3.79
CA SER A 32 -4.86 17.61 3.02
C SER A 32 -4.66 16.33 3.81
N VAL A 33 -5.76 15.67 4.20
CA VAL A 33 -5.73 14.53 5.14
C VAL A 33 -6.04 13.22 4.41
N THR A 34 -5.30 12.16 4.73
CA THR A 34 -5.55 10.80 4.25
C THR A 34 -6.46 10.01 5.17
N PRO A 35 -7.11 8.95 4.66
CA PRO A 35 -7.74 7.94 5.51
C PRO A 35 -6.81 7.35 6.58
N ASP A 36 -5.50 7.32 6.32
CA ASP A 36 -4.45 6.85 7.25
C ASP A 36 -3.67 7.98 7.95
N GLY A 37 -4.28 9.16 8.12
CA GLY A 37 -3.58 10.35 8.62
C GLY A 37 -2.98 10.20 10.01
N ASP A 38 -3.63 9.41 10.87
CA ASP A 38 -3.16 9.07 12.21
C ASP A 38 -1.87 8.22 12.16
N VAL A 39 -1.84 7.20 11.30
CA VAL A 39 -0.66 6.35 11.08
C VAL A 39 0.48 7.19 10.51
N PHE A 40 0.23 8.01 9.48
CA PHE A 40 1.25 8.89 8.90
C PHE A 40 1.85 9.86 9.93
N LEU A 41 1.02 10.48 10.77
CA LEU A 41 1.48 11.38 11.81
C LEU A 41 2.32 10.63 12.87
N HIS A 42 1.88 9.44 13.28
CA HIS A 42 2.65 8.59 14.20
C HIS A 42 4.02 8.24 13.62
N LEU A 43 4.07 7.75 12.38
CA LEU A 43 5.32 7.40 11.69
C LEU A 43 6.29 8.59 11.59
N ALA A 44 5.76 9.77 11.22
CA ALA A 44 6.56 10.99 11.14
C ALA A 44 7.12 11.40 12.51
N LYS A 45 6.29 11.33 13.56
CA LYS A 45 6.71 11.63 14.94
C LYS A 45 7.76 10.65 15.44
N VAL A 46 7.62 9.34 15.16
CA VAL A 46 8.62 8.34 15.54
C VAL A 46 10.00 8.71 14.99
N TYR A 47 10.08 9.08 13.71
CA TYR A 47 11.34 9.50 13.10
C TYR A 47 11.88 10.79 13.73
N SER A 48 11.05 11.84 13.77
CA SER A 48 11.44 13.17 14.24
C SER A 48 11.86 13.20 15.71
N LEU A 49 11.08 12.57 16.60
CA LEU A 49 11.34 12.52 18.04
C LEU A 49 12.54 11.64 18.38
N SER A 50 12.88 10.67 17.52
CA SER A 50 14.09 9.85 17.67
C SER A 50 15.35 10.54 17.16
N HIS A 51 15.21 11.62 16.38
CA HIS A 51 16.32 12.35 15.76
C HIS A 51 16.93 13.32 16.76
N ALA A 52 18.24 13.58 16.65
CA ALA A 52 18.98 14.43 17.58
C ALA A 52 18.37 15.84 17.78
N SER A 53 17.93 16.47 16.68
CA SER A 53 17.43 17.86 16.70
C SER A 53 16.12 18.12 15.93
N MET A 54 15.64 17.22 15.06
CA MET A 54 14.52 17.48 14.14
C MET A 54 13.24 17.92 14.87
N HIS A 55 12.93 17.26 15.98
CA HIS A 55 11.78 17.56 16.84
C HIS A 55 11.72 18.99 17.36
N ARG A 56 12.84 19.73 17.39
CA ARG A 56 12.88 21.14 17.81
C ARG A 56 12.09 22.03 16.86
N GLY A 57 11.95 21.62 15.59
CA GLY A 57 11.06 22.27 14.63
C GLY A 57 11.54 23.59 14.05
N ASN A 58 12.73 24.05 14.42
CA ASN A 58 13.33 25.32 14.00
C ASN A 58 14.82 25.17 13.68
N VAL A 59 15.20 24.02 13.13
CA VAL A 59 16.61 23.64 12.92
C VAL A 59 17.29 24.49 11.85
N CYS A 60 16.56 24.92 10.82
CA CYS A 60 17.08 25.77 9.76
C CYS A 60 16.65 27.23 9.98
N SER A 61 17.58 28.18 9.82
CA SER A 61 17.32 29.61 10.05
C SER A 61 16.19 30.18 9.19
N ASP A 62 15.95 29.58 8.03
CA ASP A 62 14.93 30.02 7.07
C ASP A 62 13.67 29.11 7.07
N SER A 63 13.64 28.02 7.87
CA SER A 63 12.44 27.18 8.01
C SER A 63 11.39 27.88 8.87
N GLY A 64 10.13 27.84 8.45
CA GLY A 64 9.00 28.10 9.35
C GLY A 64 8.97 27.09 10.51
N PRO A 65 8.28 27.40 11.62
CA PRO A 65 8.19 26.47 12.73
C PRO A 65 7.45 25.20 12.31
N PHE A 66 8.08 24.05 12.53
CA PHE A 66 7.50 22.72 12.37
C PHE A 66 7.33 22.07 13.74
N PRO A 67 6.19 22.25 14.43
CA PRO A 67 5.95 21.62 15.72
C PRO A 67 6.24 20.11 15.68
N ASP A 68 6.96 19.61 16.68
CA ASP A 68 7.46 18.23 16.75
C ASP A 68 8.35 17.81 15.56
N GLY A 69 8.86 18.75 14.76
CA GLY A 69 9.65 18.49 13.56
C GLY A 69 8.87 17.78 12.45
N VAL A 70 7.54 17.88 12.43
CA VAL A 70 6.68 17.24 11.43
C VAL A 70 5.77 18.27 10.76
N THR A 71 5.38 18.02 9.52
CA THR A 71 4.31 18.81 8.88
C THR A 71 3.56 18.00 7.82
N ASN A 72 2.28 18.36 7.64
CA ASN A 72 1.55 17.94 6.47
C ASN A 72 2.17 18.63 5.25
N GLY A 73 2.46 17.85 4.21
CA GLY A 73 3.12 18.34 3.02
C GLY A 73 2.31 19.40 2.29
N TYR A 74 0.99 19.20 2.11
CA TYR A 74 0.13 20.21 1.46
C TYR A 74 0.07 21.53 2.24
N ARG A 75 0.00 21.46 3.58
CA ARG A 75 0.01 22.65 4.45
C ARG A 75 1.30 23.47 4.29
N TRP A 76 2.41 22.81 4.02
CA TRP A 76 3.70 23.46 3.87
C TRP A 76 3.87 24.05 2.46
N TYR A 77 3.72 23.22 1.42
CA TYR A 77 3.43 23.68 0.07
C TYR A 77 2.72 22.59 -0.75
N PRO A 78 1.72 22.95 -1.57
CA PRO A 78 1.11 21.99 -2.49
C PRO A 78 2.12 21.47 -3.53
N LEU A 79 2.26 20.15 -3.62
CA LEU A 79 3.11 19.49 -4.61
C LEU A 79 2.29 18.45 -5.40
N ALA A 80 2.17 18.63 -6.70
CA ALA A 80 1.51 17.65 -7.56
C ALA A 80 2.53 16.68 -8.17
N GLY A 81 2.22 15.38 -8.17
CA GLY A 81 3.04 14.37 -8.83
C GLY A 81 4.24 13.86 -8.04
N GLY A 82 4.25 14.04 -6.71
CA GLY A 82 5.28 13.48 -5.84
C GLY A 82 5.21 11.95 -5.72
N MET A 83 6.39 11.32 -5.55
CA MET A 83 6.54 9.87 -5.35
C MET A 83 5.78 9.37 -4.12
N GLN A 84 5.83 10.13 -3.03
CA GLN A 84 5.16 9.83 -1.77
C GLN A 84 3.66 9.57 -1.96
N ASP A 85 2.98 10.43 -2.72
CA ASP A 85 1.54 10.28 -2.93
C ASP A 85 1.24 9.15 -3.93
N TYR A 86 2.12 8.92 -4.92
CA TYR A 86 1.99 7.78 -5.83
C TYR A 86 2.04 6.47 -5.06
N ASN A 87 3.01 6.32 -4.14
CA ASN A 87 3.17 5.11 -3.35
C ASN A 87 1.91 4.77 -2.55
N TYR A 88 1.31 5.76 -1.89
CA TYR A 88 0.09 5.54 -1.11
C TYR A 88 -1.12 5.24 -2.00
N LEU A 89 -1.28 5.99 -3.10
CA LEU A 89 -2.46 5.86 -3.94
C LEU A 89 -2.44 4.68 -4.91
N LYS A 90 -1.26 4.18 -5.28
CA LYS A 90 -1.10 3.20 -6.37
C LYS A 90 -0.30 1.98 -5.98
N ALA A 91 0.70 2.12 -5.12
CA ALA A 91 1.57 1.01 -4.73
C ALA A 91 1.19 0.38 -3.38
N GLN A 92 0.09 0.82 -2.74
CA GLN A 92 -0.35 0.35 -1.42
C GLN A 92 0.74 0.49 -0.34
N CYS A 93 1.62 1.48 -0.48
CA CYS A 93 2.76 1.70 0.39
C CYS A 93 2.68 3.07 1.07
N LEU A 94 2.87 3.12 2.38
CA LEU A 94 2.89 4.38 3.13
C LEU A 94 4.32 4.92 3.14
N GLU A 95 4.55 6.00 2.40
CA GLU A 95 5.87 6.66 2.31
C GLU A 95 5.88 8.02 3.03
N LEU A 96 7.02 8.36 3.62
CA LEU A 96 7.31 9.69 4.17
C LEU A 96 8.46 10.34 3.39
N THR A 97 8.49 11.66 3.37
CA THR A 97 9.65 12.43 2.89
C THR A 97 10.40 13.00 4.08
N LEU A 98 11.72 12.78 4.13
CA LEU A 98 12.57 13.18 5.24
C LEU A 98 13.57 14.26 4.78
N GLU A 99 13.48 15.47 5.33
CA GLU A 99 14.48 16.52 5.08
C GLU A 99 15.55 16.47 6.18
N LEU A 100 16.67 15.84 5.85
CA LEU A 100 17.69 15.48 6.84
C LEU A 100 18.64 16.63 7.19
N SER A 101 18.74 17.64 6.32
CA SER A 101 19.71 18.73 6.49
C SER A 101 19.32 20.02 5.76
N CYS A 102 19.64 21.15 6.40
CA CYS A 102 19.54 22.48 5.79
C CYS A 102 20.55 22.68 4.65
N CYS A 103 21.66 21.94 4.61
CA CYS A 103 22.53 21.96 3.44
C CYS A 103 22.14 20.81 2.51
N LYS A 104 21.76 21.09 1.25
CA LYS A 104 21.49 20.02 0.27
C LYS A 104 22.73 19.17 -0.02
N PHE A 105 23.90 19.81 0.05
CA PHE A 105 25.18 19.21 -0.29
C PHE A 105 26.22 19.55 0.79
N PRO A 106 26.11 18.94 1.99
CA PRO A 106 27.03 19.19 3.09
C PRO A 106 28.45 18.71 2.73
N PRO A 107 29.50 19.35 3.26
CA PRO A 107 30.87 18.87 3.08
C PRO A 107 31.05 17.47 3.68
N ALA A 108 31.96 16.67 3.10
CA ALA A 108 32.18 15.29 3.52
C ALA A 108 32.50 15.13 5.03
N GLY A 109 33.14 16.14 5.64
CA GLY A 109 33.43 16.15 7.08
C GLY A 109 32.20 16.21 8.00
N GLU A 110 31.03 16.62 7.49
CA GLU A 110 29.78 16.66 8.26
C GLU A 110 28.98 15.34 8.19
N LEU A 111 29.31 14.44 7.25
CA LEU A 111 28.58 13.17 7.07
C LEU A 111 28.57 12.28 8.33
N PRO A 112 29.66 12.14 9.11
CA PRO A 112 29.64 11.35 10.34
C PRO A 112 28.66 11.90 11.40
N ALA A 113 28.51 13.23 11.48
CA ALA A 113 27.56 13.86 12.37
C ALA A 113 26.12 13.62 11.89
N LEU A 114 25.84 13.82 10.60
CA LEU A 114 24.53 13.52 10.01
C LEU A 114 24.12 12.07 10.22
N TRP A 115 25.05 11.11 10.06
CA TRP A 115 24.78 9.71 10.37
C TRP A 115 24.42 9.52 11.84
N THR A 116 25.20 10.10 12.75
CA THR A 116 24.99 9.98 14.20
C THR A 116 23.62 10.52 14.59
N ASP A 117 23.22 11.66 14.02
CA ASP A 117 21.93 12.31 14.30
C ASP A 117 20.73 11.48 13.81
N ASN A 118 20.88 10.76 12.70
CA ASN A 118 19.81 10.03 12.02
C ASN A 118 19.72 8.54 12.36
N ARG A 119 20.82 7.93 12.83
CA ARG A 119 20.93 6.48 13.03
C ARG A 119 19.79 5.92 13.88
N LYS A 120 19.47 6.58 15.00
CA LYS A 120 18.39 6.13 15.90
C LYS A 120 17.02 6.25 15.23
N SER A 121 16.76 7.34 14.52
CA SER A 121 15.50 7.56 13.79
C SER A 121 15.26 6.56 12.68
N LEU A 122 16.29 6.25 11.89
CA LEU A 122 16.20 5.27 10.82
C LEU A 122 15.82 3.89 11.37
N LEU A 123 16.47 3.46 12.46
CA LEU A 123 16.13 2.21 13.13
C LEU A 123 14.70 2.23 13.68
N ALA A 124 14.33 3.28 14.43
CA ALA A 124 13.00 3.42 15.01
C ALA A 124 11.89 3.41 13.94
N PHE A 125 12.14 4.03 12.78
CA PHE A 125 11.21 4.07 11.66
C PHE A 125 11.05 2.70 10.98
N ILE A 126 12.14 1.98 10.72
CA ILE A 126 12.08 0.62 10.13
C ILE A 126 11.29 -0.33 11.04
N GLN A 127 11.43 -0.20 12.36
CA GLN A 127 10.65 -1.01 13.31
C GLN A 127 9.13 -0.82 13.19
N GLN A 128 8.67 0.32 12.67
CA GLN A 128 7.25 0.60 12.49
C GLN A 128 6.59 -0.25 11.40
N VAL A 129 7.37 -0.91 10.52
CA VAL A 129 6.84 -1.85 9.53
C VAL A 129 6.10 -3.04 10.18
N HIS A 130 6.30 -3.23 11.49
CA HIS A 130 5.67 -4.28 12.29
C HIS A 130 4.42 -3.80 13.07
N LEU A 131 3.87 -2.62 12.76
CA LEU A 131 2.58 -2.20 13.28
C LEU A 131 1.41 -2.86 12.54
N GLY A 132 0.23 -2.84 13.17
CA GLY A 132 -1.02 -3.23 12.55
C GLY A 132 -1.21 -4.73 12.39
N VAL A 133 -1.77 -5.13 11.25
CA VAL A 133 -2.19 -6.51 10.96
C VAL A 133 -1.57 -6.98 9.66
N LYS A 134 -1.17 -8.26 9.63
CA LYS A 134 -0.74 -8.97 8.43
C LYS A 134 -1.30 -10.37 8.41
N GLY A 135 -1.32 -11.00 7.26
CA GLY A 135 -1.68 -12.41 7.13
C GLY A 135 -2.05 -12.75 5.71
N ARG A 136 -2.89 -13.76 5.53
CA ARG A 136 -3.33 -14.26 4.23
C ARG A 136 -4.85 -14.28 4.10
N VAL A 137 -5.32 -14.10 2.87
CA VAL A 137 -6.69 -14.43 2.49
C VAL A 137 -6.67 -15.79 1.80
N LEU A 138 -7.47 -16.72 2.31
CA LEU A 138 -7.58 -18.10 1.84
C LEU A 138 -9.01 -18.37 1.36
N ASN A 139 -9.17 -19.28 0.40
CA ASN A 139 -10.48 -19.77 -0.01
C ASN A 139 -10.91 -21.01 0.81
N GLY A 140 -12.11 -21.53 0.57
CA GLY A 140 -12.63 -22.71 1.28
C GLY A 140 -11.79 -23.99 1.18
N SER A 141 -10.84 -24.08 0.23
CA SER A 141 -9.88 -25.19 0.13
C SER A 141 -8.57 -24.96 0.88
N GLY A 142 -8.40 -23.80 1.51
CA GLY A 142 -7.16 -23.36 2.16
C GLY A 142 -6.12 -22.79 1.19
N ALA A 143 -6.46 -22.59 -0.09
CA ALA A 143 -5.54 -22.02 -1.07
C ALA A 143 -5.50 -20.49 -0.99
N PRO A 144 -4.34 -19.85 -1.24
CA PRO A 144 -4.21 -18.40 -1.19
C PRO A 144 -5.01 -17.71 -2.30
N VAL A 145 -5.61 -16.57 -1.97
CA VAL A 145 -6.41 -15.76 -2.89
C VAL A 145 -5.66 -14.47 -3.23
N GLN A 146 -5.15 -14.40 -4.45
CA GLN A 146 -4.57 -13.18 -4.99
C GLN A 146 -5.65 -12.13 -5.31
N ASP A 147 -5.31 -10.84 -5.18
CA ASP A 147 -6.17 -9.71 -5.55
C ASP A 147 -7.48 -9.58 -4.74
N ALA A 148 -7.61 -10.30 -3.63
CA ALA A 148 -8.68 -10.07 -2.65
C ALA A 148 -8.50 -8.69 -2.02
N VAL A 149 -9.57 -7.90 -2.00
CA VAL A 149 -9.60 -6.56 -1.43
C VAL A 149 -9.78 -6.67 0.08
N VAL A 150 -8.86 -6.09 0.86
CA VAL A 150 -8.85 -6.08 2.31
C VAL A 150 -8.91 -4.63 2.80
N GLU A 151 -10.10 -4.17 3.19
CA GLU A 151 -10.34 -2.80 3.62
C GLU A 151 -10.67 -2.71 5.11
N VAL A 152 -10.39 -1.54 5.70
CA VAL A 152 -10.75 -1.22 7.08
C VAL A 152 -11.89 -0.21 7.04
N LYS A 153 -12.99 -0.50 7.74
CA LYS A 153 -14.15 0.39 7.82
C LYS A 153 -13.71 1.79 8.28
N GLY A 154 -14.15 2.81 7.55
CA GLY A 154 -13.78 4.21 7.81
C GLY A 154 -12.47 4.65 7.16
N ARG A 155 -11.70 3.75 6.53
CA ARG A 155 -10.43 4.05 5.83
C ARG A 155 -10.53 3.79 4.32
N LYS A 156 -11.34 4.58 3.62
CA LYS A 156 -11.58 4.41 2.18
C LYS A 156 -10.44 4.97 1.34
N ASN A 157 -9.63 4.08 0.76
CA ASN A 157 -8.49 4.45 -0.08
C ASN A 157 -8.89 4.54 -1.56
N MET A 158 -8.25 5.43 -2.33
CA MET A 158 -8.60 5.63 -3.75
C MET A 158 -8.31 4.39 -4.60
N SER A 159 -7.22 3.68 -4.30
CA SER A 159 -7.02 2.32 -4.76
C SER A 159 -7.13 1.41 -3.55
N PRO A 160 -8.01 0.39 -3.58
CA PRO A 160 -8.20 -0.49 -2.44
C PRO A 160 -6.92 -1.29 -2.17
N PHE A 161 -6.69 -1.62 -0.89
CA PHE A 161 -5.61 -2.54 -0.52
C PHE A 161 -6.02 -3.95 -0.91
N LYS A 162 -5.13 -4.64 -1.61
CA LYS A 162 -5.30 -6.00 -2.12
C LYS A 162 -4.20 -6.94 -1.65
N THR A 163 -4.51 -8.23 -1.66
CA THR A 163 -3.53 -9.29 -1.43
C THR A 163 -2.58 -9.48 -2.61
N ASN A 164 -1.35 -9.92 -2.32
CA ASN A 164 -0.36 -10.28 -3.34
C ASN A 164 -0.62 -11.69 -3.94
N GLN A 165 0.27 -12.15 -4.81
CA GLN A 165 0.19 -13.48 -5.46
C GLN A 165 0.19 -14.68 -4.49
N HIS A 166 0.64 -14.50 -3.24
CA HIS A 166 0.62 -15.52 -2.19
C HIS A 166 -0.58 -15.34 -1.24
N GLY A 167 -1.54 -14.50 -1.61
CA GLY A 167 -2.71 -14.17 -0.80
C GLY A 167 -2.38 -13.28 0.40
N GLU A 168 -1.18 -12.73 0.50
CA GLU A 168 -0.75 -11.98 1.68
C GLU A 168 -1.22 -10.54 1.63
N TYR A 169 -1.66 -10.03 2.79
CA TYR A 169 -1.98 -8.63 2.99
C TYR A 169 -1.20 -8.05 4.17
N TYR A 170 -0.99 -6.74 4.12
CA TYR A 170 -0.34 -5.97 5.17
C TYR A 170 -1.10 -4.67 5.35
N ARG A 171 -1.48 -4.36 6.60
CA ARG A 171 -2.21 -3.15 6.93
C ARG A 171 -1.60 -2.52 8.18
N LEU A 172 -0.82 -1.46 7.97
CA LEU A 172 -0.29 -0.63 9.05
C LEU A 172 -1.45 0.10 9.73
N LEU A 173 -1.60 -0.12 11.03
CA LEU A 173 -2.61 0.46 11.90
C LEU A 173 -1.97 0.73 13.26
N LEU A 174 -2.48 1.75 13.95
CA LEU A 174 -2.17 1.97 15.35
C LEU A 174 -2.94 0.97 16.22
N PRO A 175 -2.62 0.86 17.52
CA PRO A 175 -3.37 0.01 18.44
C PRO A 175 -4.83 0.46 18.56
N GLY A 176 -5.76 -0.49 18.55
CA GLY A 176 -7.18 -0.22 18.64
C GLY A 176 -8.06 -1.25 17.92
N ASN A 177 -9.38 -1.03 17.98
CA ASN A 177 -10.37 -1.93 17.40
C ASN A 177 -10.74 -1.51 15.98
N TYR A 178 -10.59 -2.44 15.03
CA TYR A 178 -10.85 -2.19 13.61
C TYR A 178 -11.75 -3.27 13.02
N THR A 179 -12.78 -2.86 12.28
CA THR A 179 -13.59 -3.75 11.47
C THR A 179 -13.00 -3.84 10.07
N PHE A 180 -12.58 -5.03 9.68
CA PHE A 180 -12.12 -5.37 8.34
C PHE A 180 -13.27 -5.87 7.48
N THR A 181 -13.20 -5.56 6.19
CA THR A 181 -14.09 -6.10 5.16
C THR A 181 -13.22 -6.69 4.06
N VAL A 182 -13.40 -7.98 3.78
CA VAL A 182 -12.68 -8.70 2.74
C VAL A 182 -13.65 -9.05 1.62
N THR A 183 -13.29 -8.69 0.39
CA THR A 183 -14.12 -8.94 -0.80
C THR A 183 -13.30 -9.57 -1.92
N TYR A 184 -13.91 -10.52 -2.61
CA TYR A 184 -13.35 -11.21 -3.76
C TYR A 184 -14.50 -11.72 -4.64
N PRO A 185 -14.36 -11.77 -5.98
CA PRO A 185 -15.44 -12.23 -6.87
C PRO A 185 -15.99 -13.60 -6.49
N ASP A 186 -17.30 -13.78 -6.63
CA ASP A 186 -18.04 -15.03 -6.36
C ASP A 186 -17.93 -15.57 -4.91
N HIS A 187 -17.48 -14.72 -3.98
CA HIS A 187 -17.41 -15.03 -2.55
C HIS A 187 -18.30 -14.09 -1.75
N GLU A 188 -18.77 -14.58 -0.60
CA GLU A 188 -19.47 -13.76 0.38
C GLU A 188 -18.54 -12.68 0.94
N VAL A 189 -19.08 -11.49 1.20
CA VAL A 189 -18.32 -10.41 1.85
C VAL A 189 -18.07 -10.81 3.30
N LEU A 190 -16.79 -11.01 3.65
CA LEU A 190 -16.40 -11.30 5.02
C LEU A 190 -16.21 -10.00 5.79
N THR A 191 -16.79 -9.92 6.99
CA THR A 191 -16.60 -8.78 7.90
C THR A 191 -16.22 -9.31 9.28
N GLU A 192 -15.07 -8.86 9.79
CA GLU A 192 -14.56 -9.27 11.10
C GLU A 192 -13.97 -8.07 11.83
N THR A 193 -14.10 -8.05 13.16
CA THR A 193 -13.50 -7.01 14.00
C THR A 193 -12.30 -7.58 14.73
N LEU A 194 -11.16 -6.90 14.63
CA LEU A 194 -9.90 -7.27 15.26
C LEU A 194 -9.49 -6.18 16.25
N ASP A 195 -9.02 -6.61 17.42
CA ASP A 195 -8.39 -5.73 18.41
C ASP A 195 -6.87 -5.75 18.19
N VAL A 196 -6.35 -4.68 17.59
CA VAL A 196 -4.93 -4.56 17.24
C VAL A 196 -4.16 -4.17 18.50
N PRO A 197 -3.24 -5.02 18.98
CA PRO A 197 -2.50 -4.76 20.20
C PRO A 197 -1.49 -3.62 20.01
N HIS A 198 -0.93 -3.16 21.11
CA HIS A 198 0.29 -2.37 21.07
C HIS A 198 1.43 -3.18 20.42
N GLY A 199 1.99 -2.63 19.34
CA GLY A 199 3.24 -3.07 18.73
C GLY A 199 4.30 -1.98 18.87
N PRO A 200 5.61 -2.29 18.70
CA PRO A 200 6.16 -3.47 18.04
C PRO A 200 6.99 -4.38 18.99
N ASP A 201 6.51 -4.67 20.20
CA ASP A 201 7.30 -5.34 21.25
C ASP A 201 7.85 -6.72 20.85
N GLN A 202 7.26 -7.37 19.83
CA GLN A 202 7.72 -8.64 19.26
C GLN A 202 8.25 -8.54 17.82
N TYR A 203 8.50 -7.33 17.31
CA TYR A 203 8.91 -7.11 15.91
C TYR A 203 8.02 -7.83 14.89
N SER A 204 6.72 -7.91 15.17
CA SER A 204 5.74 -8.47 14.26
C SER A 204 4.39 -7.81 14.45
N ALA A 205 3.77 -7.43 13.32
CA ALA A 205 2.35 -7.11 13.26
C ALA A 205 1.52 -8.31 13.71
N MET A 206 0.32 -8.04 14.21
CA MET A 206 -0.68 -9.06 14.55
C MET A 206 -0.91 -9.93 13.31
N LYS A 207 -0.80 -11.26 13.47
CA LYS A 207 -1.08 -12.20 12.40
C LYS A 207 -2.54 -12.60 12.43
N HIS A 208 -3.26 -12.47 11.32
CA HIS A 208 -4.63 -12.91 11.18
C HIS A 208 -4.89 -13.36 9.73
N ASP A 209 -5.43 -14.55 9.54
CA ASP A 209 -5.78 -15.06 8.22
C ASP A 209 -7.30 -15.00 8.04
N PHE A 210 -7.74 -14.53 6.88
CA PHE A 210 -9.15 -14.46 6.52
C PHE A 210 -9.53 -15.65 5.63
N LEU A 211 -10.64 -16.31 5.94
CA LEU A 211 -11.16 -17.45 5.17
C LEU A 211 -12.45 -17.05 4.44
N LEU A 212 -12.38 -16.99 3.11
CA LEU A 212 -13.54 -16.66 2.28
C LEU A 212 -14.45 -17.87 2.06
N ARG A 213 -15.76 -17.61 2.09
CA ARG A 213 -16.80 -18.57 1.72
C ARG A 213 -17.32 -18.24 0.32
N GLN A 214 -17.47 -19.27 -0.51
CA GLN A 214 -18.11 -19.10 -1.82
C GLN A 214 -19.59 -18.78 -1.65
N THR A 215 -20.10 -17.89 -2.49
CA THR A 215 -21.54 -17.64 -2.56
C THR A 215 -22.21 -18.91 -3.10
N PRO A 216 -23.31 -19.40 -2.48
CA PRO A 216 -24.04 -20.55 -3.01
C PRO A 216 -24.47 -20.28 -4.46
N ALA A 217 -24.12 -21.18 -5.38
CA ALA A 217 -24.63 -21.11 -6.74
C ALA A 217 -26.15 -21.32 -6.69
N THR A 218 -26.93 -20.37 -7.19
CA THR A 218 -28.35 -20.60 -7.47
C THR A 218 -28.43 -21.61 -8.61
N THR A 219 -28.56 -22.88 -8.27
CA THR A 219 -28.86 -23.94 -9.24
C THR A 219 -30.27 -23.69 -9.77
N SER A 220 -30.39 -22.96 -10.88
CA SER A 220 -31.59 -22.98 -11.70
C SER A 220 -31.72 -24.38 -12.29
N LEU A 221 -32.40 -25.28 -11.59
CA LEU A 221 -32.85 -26.55 -12.13
C LEU A 221 -33.87 -26.23 -13.23
N THR A 222 -33.43 -26.10 -14.47
CA THR A 222 -34.33 -26.26 -15.61
C THR A 222 -34.72 -27.73 -15.67
N SER A 223 -35.92 -28.04 -15.16
CA SER A 223 -36.56 -29.34 -15.35
C SER A 223 -36.62 -29.64 -16.84
N ALA A 224 -35.78 -30.58 -17.30
CA ALA A 224 -35.96 -31.20 -18.59
C ALA A 224 -37.20 -32.09 -18.52
N ASN A 225 -38.30 -31.64 -19.11
CA ASN A 225 -39.45 -32.50 -19.38
C ASN A 225 -39.02 -33.60 -20.35
N LEU A 226 -39.05 -34.83 -19.86
CA LEU A 226 -39.15 -36.03 -20.70
C LEU A 226 -40.59 -36.13 -21.17
N ASP A 227 -40.86 -35.73 -22.42
CA ASP A 227 -42.05 -36.20 -23.12
C ASP A 227 -41.67 -36.67 -24.53
N SER A 228 -41.99 -37.94 -24.74
CA SER A 228 -41.87 -38.70 -25.98
C SER A 228 -42.87 -38.18 -27.01
N ALA A 229 -42.40 -37.83 -28.21
CA ALA A 229 -43.23 -37.86 -29.41
C ALA A 229 -42.41 -38.30 -30.63
N ASN A 230 -42.91 -39.35 -31.27
CA ASN A 230 -42.37 -39.98 -32.46
C ASN A 230 -43.13 -39.49 -33.71
N ALA A 231 -42.49 -39.65 -34.89
CA ALA A 231 -43.04 -39.65 -36.26
C ALA A 231 -42.93 -38.38 -37.17
N THR A 232 -41.87 -38.40 -38.00
CA THR A 232 -41.81 -38.34 -39.48
C THR A 232 -42.25 -37.11 -40.33
N SER A 233 -41.21 -36.55 -40.99
CA SER A 233 -41.01 -36.17 -42.42
C SER A 233 -41.89 -35.13 -43.13
N ALA A 234 -41.27 -34.04 -43.61
CA ALA A 234 -41.23 -33.62 -45.02
C ALA A 234 -40.36 -32.35 -45.21
N GLY A 235 -39.64 -32.27 -46.35
CA GLY A 235 -39.38 -31.00 -47.04
C GLY A 235 -37.95 -30.44 -47.02
N SER A 236 -37.25 -30.64 -48.13
CA SER A 236 -35.92 -30.11 -48.49
C SER A 236 -35.90 -28.59 -48.72
N GLN A 237 -34.77 -27.93 -48.42
CA GLN A 237 -34.06 -27.06 -49.38
C GLN A 237 -32.67 -26.62 -48.85
N ASP A 238 -31.66 -26.81 -49.71
CA ASP A 238 -30.27 -26.40 -49.58
C ASP A 238 -30.08 -24.88 -49.63
N VAL A 239 -29.10 -24.34 -48.87
CA VAL A 239 -28.07 -23.42 -49.41
C VAL A 239 -26.75 -23.66 -48.66
N ASN A 240 -25.69 -23.80 -49.45
CA ASN A 240 -24.32 -24.15 -49.05
C ASN A 240 -23.39 -22.91 -49.05
N LEU A 241 -22.16 -23.10 -48.52
CA LEU A 241 -20.92 -22.30 -48.68
C LEU A 241 -20.70 -21.09 -47.76
N GLU A 242 -19.50 -20.79 -47.24
CA GLU A 242 -18.22 -21.48 -47.03
C GLU A 242 -17.35 -20.57 -46.12
N VAL A 243 -16.48 -21.20 -45.32
CA VAL A 243 -15.07 -20.87 -45.00
C VAL A 243 -14.68 -19.45 -44.52
N GLY A 244 -14.01 -19.44 -43.36
CA GLY A 244 -12.65 -18.89 -43.26
C GLY A 244 -12.46 -17.67 -42.36
N GLY A 245 -11.58 -17.79 -41.36
CA GLY A 245 -11.04 -16.62 -40.67
C GLY A 245 -10.41 -16.90 -39.30
N ALA A 246 -9.33 -17.68 -39.27
CA ALA A 246 -8.44 -17.69 -38.10
C ALA A 246 -7.72 -16.33 -38.01
N SER A 247 -7.74 -15.70 -36.84
CA SER A 247 -6.79 -14.64 -36.48
C SER A 247 -6.23 -14.90 -35.10
N ALA A 248 -4.91 -15.07 -35.08
CA ALA A 248 -4.09 -15.43 -33.95
C ALA A 248 -4.07 -14.34 -32.86
N ARG A 249 -4.10 -14.77 -31.60
CA ARG A 249 -3.78 -13.92 -30.44
C ARG A 249 -2.25 -13.85 -30.30
N PRO A 250 -1.65 -12.67 -30.07
CA PRO A 250 -0.22 -12.57 -29.86
C PRO A 250 0.13 -13.01 -28.42
N THR A 251 1.01 -14.00 -28.34
CA THR A 251 1.76 -14.40 -27.16
C THR A 251 2.84 -13.36 -26.88
N TRP A 252 2.79 -12.70 -25.72
CA TRP A 252 3.91 -11.90 -25.22
C TRP A 252 4.81 -12.78 -24.38
N THR A 253 5.95 -13.16 -24.98
CA THR A 253 7.06 -13.82 -24.30
C THR A 253 7.77 -12.83 -23.39
N GLY A 254 8.01 -13.26 -22.15
CA GLY A 254 8.70 -12.49 -21.14
C GLY A 254 10.18 -12.27 -21.48
N LEU A 255 10.66 -11.07 -21.18
CA LEU A 255 12.07 -10.77 -21.00
C LEU A 255 12.27 -10.39 -19.54
N SER A 256 12.64 -11.38 -18.74
CA SER A 256 13.16 -11.18 -17.39
C SER A 256 14.63 -10.76 -17.51
N VAL A 257 14.94 -9.51 -17.19
CA VAL A 257 16.33 -9.09 -16.96
C VAL A 257 16.60 -9.27 -15.47
N ALA A 258 17.24 -10.39 -15.13
CA ALA A 258 17.76 -10.64 -13.79
C ALA A 258 19.10 -9.90 -13.62
N LEU A 259 19.14 -8.88 -12.78
CA LEU A 259 20.40 -8.43 -12.18
C LEU A 259 20.63 -9.25 -10.91
N GLY A 260 21.48 -10.28 -11.01
CA GLY A 260 21.98 -11.00 -9.86
C GLY A 260 23.15 -10.24 -9.23
N LEU A 261 23.04 -9.87 -7.96
CA LEU A 261 24.17 -9.44 -7.15
C LEU A 261 24.76 -10.69 -6.46
N VAL A 262 25.94 -11.10 -6.87
CA VAL A 262 26.71 -12.18 -6.23
C VAL A 262 27.46 -11.57 -5.03
N ALA A 263 27.09 -11.94 -3.81
CA ALA A 263 27.91 -11.69 -2.62
C ALA A 263 28.78 -12.93 -2.35
N ALA A 264 30.07 -12.82 -2.67
CA ALA A 264 31.07 -13.80 -2.29
C ALA A 264 31.44 -13.58 -0.81
N LEU A 265 31.03 -14.50 0.06
CA LEU A 265 31.54 -14.58 1.44
C LEU A 265 32.81 -15.45 1.42
N GLY A 266 33.97 -14.81 1.47
CA GLY A 266 35.22 -15.49 1.79
C GLY A 266 35.34 -15.70 3.30
N PRO A 267 35.67 -16.92 3.78
CA PRO A 267 36.01 -17.14 5.18
C PRO A 267 37.46 -16.73 5.42
N LEU A 268 37.71 -15.88 6.40
CA LEU A 268 39.04 -15.70 6.98
C LEU A 268 38.97 -16.03 8.47
N ILE A 269 39.28 -17.30 8.73
CA ILE A 269 39.90 -17.77 9.97
C ILE A 269 41.38 -17.37 9.88
N GLY A 270 41.90 -16.78 10.95
CA GLY A 270 43.29 -16.40 11.14
C GLY A 270 43.43 -15.52 12.36
#